data_AF-A0A938GIA2-F1
#
_entry.id   AF-A0A938GIA2-F1
#
_cell.length_a   1.000
_cell.length_b   1.000
_cell.length_c   1.000
_cell.angle_alpha   90.00
_cell.angle_beta   90.00
_cell.angle_gamma   90.00
#
_symmetry.space_group_name_H-M   'P 1'
#
loop_
_entity.id
_entity.type
_entity.pdbx_description
1 polymer ?
#
loop_
_entity_poly.entity_id
_entity_poly.type
_entity_poly.pdbx_seq_one_letter_code
_entity_poly.pdbx_strand_id
1 'polypeptide(L)' 'MKSTPLKADRFWKKSRITARILLKTERGRLNSRDLRLAGQLIEEVGVTNRLIDQAMSFLKARKNGYRLLDKHN' A
#
# COMPACT_ATOMS: atom_id res chain seq x y z
N MET A 1 2.26 -14.06 25.23
CA MET A 1 2.91 -12.76 24.90
C MET A 1 1.96 -11.97 24.02
N LYS A 2 1.48 -10.80 24.47
CA LYS A 2 0.58 -9.95 23.67
C LYS A 2 1.43 -9.16 22.66
N SER A 3 1.34 -9.54 21.39
CA SER A 3 2.03 -8.91 20.26
C SER A 3 1.66 -7.43 20.16
N THR A 4 2.65 -6.53 20.17
CA THR A 4 2.48 -5.07 20.08
C THR A 4 1.75 -4.67 18.78
N PRO A 5 0.43 -4.40 18.77
CA PRO A 5 -0.35 -4.26 17.54
C PRO A 5 -0.15 -2.90 16.84
N LEU A 6 0.37 -1.91 17.58
CA LEU A 6 0.34 -0.50 17.17
C LEU A 6 1.42 -0.13 16.14
N LYS A 7 2.60 -0.77 16.20
CA LYS A 7 3.70 -0.47 15.27
C LYS A 7 3.52 -1.14 13.90
N ALA A 8 3.07 -2.40 13.91
CA ALA A 8 2.78 -3.14 12.68
C ALA A 8 1.68 -2.45 11.85
N ASP A 9 0.61 -1.97 12.49
CA ASP A 9 -0.47 -1.25 11.80
C ASP A 9 0.01 0.10 11.21
N ARG A 10 0.92 0.80 11.90
CA ARG A 10 1.49 2.06 11.37
C ARG A 10 2.28 1.84 10.09
N PHE A 11 3.22 0.89 10.08
CA PHE A 11 4.03 0.62 8.90
C PHE A 11 3.21 0.03 7.77
N TRP A 12 2.20 -0.81 8.09
CA TRP A 12 1.24 -1.30 7.10
C TRP A 12 0.46 -0.17 6.42
N LYS A 13 -0.06 0.80 7.19
CA LYS A 13 -0.72 1.99 6.62
C LYS A 13 0.20 2.77 5.69
N LYS A 14 1.46 2.98 6.10
CA LYS A 14 2.47 3.66 5.28
C LYS A 14 2.77 2.87 3.99
N SER A 15 3.01 1.57 4.08
CA SER A 15 3.22 0.70 2.90
C SER A 15 2.04 0.71 1.93
N ARG A 16 0.80 0.81 2.41
CA ARG A 16 -0.38 0.97 1.55
C ARG A 16 -0.42 2.32 0.84
N ILE A 17 0.05 3.39 1.48
CA ILE A 17 0.19 4.70 0.84
C ILE A 17 1.27 4.62 -0.25
N THR A 18 2.44 4.04 0.06
CA THR A 18 3.51 3.82 -0.93
C THR A 18 3.00 3.01 -2.13
N ALA A 19 2.33 1.90 -1.90
CA ALA A 19 1.74 1.07 -2.95
C ALA A 19 0.73 1.84 -3.82
N ARG A 20 -0.10 2.70 -3.22
CA ARG A 20 -1.03 3.56 -3.98
C ARG A 20 -0.30 4.57 -4.85
N ILE A 21 0.79 5.15 -4.36
CA ILE A 21 1.61 6.09 -5.13
C ILE A 21 2.24 5.36 -6.31
N LEU A 22 2.84 4.18 -6.11
CA LEU A 22 3.39 3.36 -7.18
C LEU A 22 2.35 3.04 -8.27
N LEU A 23 1.15 2.61 -7.88
CA LEU A 23 0.05 2.37 -8.83
C LEU A 23 -0.42 3.62 -9.59
N LYS A 24 -0.25 4.83 -9.01
CA LYS A 24 -0.54 6.09 -9.71
C LYS A 24 0.58 6.44 -10.68
N THR A 25 1.83 6.20 -10.30
CA THR A 25 3.01 6.36 -11.18
C THR A 25 2.85 5.52 -12.44
N GLU A 26 2.49 4.24 -12.30
CA GLU A 26 2.21 3.33 -13.42
C GLU A 26 1.11 3.83 -14.37
N ARG A 27 0.23 4.73 -13.90
CA ARG A 27 -0.89 5.31 -14.67
C ARG A 27 -0.61 6.73 -15.16
N GLY A 28 0.57 7.30 -14.89
CA GLY A 28 0.90 8.69 -15.22
C GLY A 28 0.08 9.73 -14.44
N ARG A 29 -0.43 9.40 -13.24
CA ARG A 29 -1.32 10.27 -12.44
C ARG A 29 -0.69 10.74 -11.12
N LEU A 30 0.61 10.99 -11.11
CA LEU A 30 1.29 11.56 -9.94
C LEU A 30 0.98 13.05 -9.79
N ASN A 31 0.75 13.49 -8.56
CA ASN A 31 0.68 14.91 -8.22
C ASN A 31 1.78 15.30 -7.22
N SER A 32 1.98 16.59 -6.99
CA SER A 32 3.04 17.11 -6.11
C SER A 32 2.94 16.61 -4.66
N ARG A 33 1.73 16.26 -4.20
CA ARG A 33 1.51 15.66 -2.87
C ARG A 33 2.00 14.22 -2.82
N ASP A 34 1.74 13.44 -3.87
CA ASP A 34 2.20 12.06 -3.97
C ASP A 34 3.74 12.00 -4.02
N LEU A 35 4.39 12.91 -4.74
CA LEU A 35 5.85 13.03 -4.77
C LEU A 35 6.44 13.37 -3.40
N ARG A 36 5.85 14.34 -2.69
CA ARG A 36 6.28 14.70 -1.33
C ARG A 36 6.14 13.52 -0.36
N LEU A 37 5.02 12.80 -0.43
CA LEU A 37 4.78 11.62 0.40
C LEU A 37 5.74 10.48 0.06
N ALA A 38 6.06 10.27 -1.22
CA ALA A 38 7.04 9.28 -1.64
C ALA A 38 8.42 9.57 -1.04
N GLY A 39 8.85 10.83 -1.07
CA GLY A 39 10.09 11.27 -0.44
C GLY A 39 10.12 11.01 1.07
N GLN A 40 9.01 11.25 1.79
CA GLN A 40 8.94 10.94 3.22
C GLN A 40 8.95 9.43 3.51
N LEU A 41 8.34 8.63 2.64
CA LEU A 41 8.18 7.19 2.85
C LEU A 41 9.45 6.39 2.51
N ILE A 42 10.35 6.91 1.67
CA ILE A 42 11.60 6.23 1.32
C ILE A 42 12.59 6.20 2.50
N GLU A 43 12.52 7.18 3.39
CA GLU A 43 13.37 7.29 4.59
C GLU A 43 12.85 6.43 5.75
N GLU A 44 11.66 5.84 5.62
CA GLU A 44 11.01 5.09 6.69
C GLU A 44 11.49 3.64 6.73
N VAL A 45 12.43 3.33 7.62
CA VAL A 45 13.02 1.98 7.80
C VAL A 45 11.98 0.87 7.99
N GLY A 46 10.83 1.17 8.60
CA GLY A 46 9.75 0.19 8.80
C GLY A 46 8.91 -0.11 7.56
N VAL A 47 9.02 0.70 6.50
CA VAL A 47 8.34 0.50 5.22
C VAL A 47 9.23 -0.34 4.32
N THR A 48 9.24 -1.65 4.58
CA THR A 48 10.07 -2.59 3.82
C THR A 48 9.49 -2.89 2.43
N ASN A 49 10.35 -3.26 1.47
CA ASN A 49 9.93 -3.73 0.13
C ASN A 49 8.87 -4.84 0.23
N ARG A 50 9.07 -5.80 1.13
CA ARG A 50 8.11 -6.89 1.37
C ARG A 50 6.73 -6.38 1.79
N LEU A 51 6.65 -5.39 2.67
CA LEU A 51 5.37 -4.81 3.08
C LEU A 51 4.72 -4.01 1.94
N ILE A 52 5.53 -3.35 1.10
CA ILE A 52 5.03 -2.67 -0.11
C ILE A 52 4.44 -3.69 -1.09
N ASP A 53 5.14 -4.81 -1.35
CA ASP A 53 4.66 -5.88 -2.25
C ASP A 53 3.37 -6.53 -1.74
N GLN A 54 3.30 -6.78 -0.43
CA GLN A 54 2.07 -7.24 0.22
C GLN A 54 0.93 -6.23 0.06
N ALA A 55 1.21 -4.94 0.23
CA ALA A 55 0.23 -3.88 0.05
C ALA A 55 -0.23 -3.76 -1.42
N MET A 56 0.69 -3.89 -2.39
CA MET A 56 0.38 -3.92 -3.82
C MET A 56 -0.53 -5.11 -4.16
N SER A 57 -0.18 -6.29 -3.67
CA SER A 57 -0.98 -7.51 -3.86
C SER A 57 -2.37 -7.36 -3.24
N PHE A 58 -2.46 -6.82 -2.02
CA PHE A 58 -3.74 -6.51 -1.36
C PHE A 58 -4.60 -5.53 -2.17
N LEU A 59 -4.01 -4.45 -2.71
CA LEU A 59 -4.74 -3.46 -3.52
C LEU A 59 -5.22 -4.04 -4.86
N LYS A 60 -4.37 -4.84 -5.52
CA LYS A 60 -4.72 -5.56 -6.76
C LYS A 60 -5.83 -6.59 -6.49
N ALA A 61 -5.69 -7.38 -5.43
CA ALA A 61 -6.68 -8.34 -4.99
C ALA A 61 -8.00 -7.66 -4.62
N ARG A 62 -8.01 -6.52 -3.93
CA ARG A 62 -9.25 -5.78 -3.62
C ARG A 62 -9.92 -5.19 -4.87
N LYS A 63 -9.12 -4.74 -5.85
CA LYS A 63 -9.64 -4.34 -7.16
C LYS A 63 -10.30 -5.52 -7.89
N ASN A 64 -9.74 -6.72 -7.72
CA ASN A 64 -10.23 -7.96 -8.32
C ASN A 64 -11.22 -8.74 -7.43
N GLY A 65 -11.38 -8.39 -6.15
CA GLY A 65 -12.12 -9.16 -5.16
C GLY A 65 -13.62 -8.94 -5.27
N TYR A 66 -14.04 -7.77 -5.76
CA TYR A 66 -15.38 -7.60 -6.30
C TYR A 66 -15.65 -8.56 -7.47
N ARG A 67 -14.63 -8.94 -8.25
CA ARG A 67 -14.77 -9.90 -9.35
C ARG A 67 -14.90 -11.37 -8.92
N LEU A 68 -14.55 -11.70 -7.67
CA LEU A 68 -14.78 -13.04 -7.10
C LEU A 68 -16.11 -13.12 -6.34
N LEU A 69 -16.59 -12.01 -5.78
CA LEU A 69 -17.91 -11.92 -5.16
C LEU A 69 -19.04 -11.69 -6.18
N ASP A 70 -18.76 -11.10 -7.34
CA ASP A 70 -19.73 -10.88 -8.43
C ASP A 70 -19.99 -12.13 -9.30
N LYS A 71 -19.21 -13.21 -9.15
CA LYS A 71 -19.38 -14.46 -9.93
C LYS A 71 -20.32 -15.47 -9.29
N HIS A 72 -20.98 -15.11 -8.19
CA HIS A 72 -21.85 -15.98 -7.41
C HIS A 72 -23.23 -15.38 -7.13
N ASN A 73 -23.71 -14.47 -7.99
CA ASN A 73 -25.10 -13.98 -7.93
C ASN A 73 -25.77 -14.09 -9.30
#